data_AF-A0A653VN08-F1
#
_entry.id   AF-A0A653VN08-F1
#
_cell.length_a   1.000
_cell.length_b   1.000
_cell.length_c   1.000
_cell.angle_alpha   90.00
_cell.angle_beta   90.00
_cell.angle_gamma   90.00
#
_symmetry.space_group_name_H-M   'P 1'
#
loop_
_entity.id
_entity.type
_entity.pdbx_description
1 polymer ?
#
loop_
_entity_poly.entity_id
_entity_poly.type
_entity_poly.pdbx_seq_one_letter_code
_entity_poly.pdbx_strand_id
1 'polypeptide(L)'
;MTERDDFDKIVEGLELDLSFADEPVEPVEEPEPAWNPRTDDDLDAEEAEEPFYRKVEPTTLIPRRRGVLLAWVGVLGAPLSLVVATLSGVFLDRSIIAAASLIFVGAAIYLILQLPEHGPSRKDWPDDGAVL
;
A
#
# COMPACT_ATOMS: atom_id res chain seq x y z
N MET A 1 -16.01 -33.06 -14.32
CA MET A 1 -14.61 -32.66 -14.51
C MET A 1 -14.17 -32.11 -13.19
N THR A 2 -13.42 -32.92 -12.46
CA THR A 2 -12.86 -32.57 -11.16
C THR A 2 -11.53 -31.87 -11.40
N GLU A 3 -11.13 -30.91 -10.56
CA GLU A 3 -9.89 -30.11 -10.71
C GLU A 3 -8.62 -30.96 -10.94
N ARG A 4 -8.63 -32.23 -10.51
CA ARG A 4 -7.57 -33.21 -10.78
C ARG A 4 -7.38 -33.51 -12.27
N ASP A 5 -8.47 -33.56 -13.04
CA ASP A 5 -8.43 -33.87 -14.48
C ASP A 5 -7.77 -32.72 -15.27
N ASP A 6 -7.94 -31.47 -14.81
CA ASP A 6 -7.35 -30.30 -15.45
C ASP A 6 -5.85 -30.18 -15.14
N PHE A 7 -5.45 -30.54 -13.93
CA PHE A 7 -4.02 -30.61 -13.55
C PHE A 7 -3.28 -31.71 -14.33
N ASP A 8 -3.87 -32.90 -14.43
CA ASP A 8 -3.27 -34.03 -15.15
C ASP A 8 -3.03 -33.68 -16.63
N LYS A 9 -3.96 -32.93 -17.24
CA LYS A 9 -3.86 -32.45 -18.62
C LYS A 9 -2.77 -31.39 -18.84
N ILE A 10 -2.47 -30.59 -17.81
CA ILE A 10 -1.36 -29.62 -17.85
C ILE A 10 -0.03 -30.37 -17.79
N VAL A 11 0.09 -31.39 -16.94
CA VAL A 11 1.33 -32.17 -16.76
C VAL A 11 1.65 -33.03 -17.99
N GLU A 12 0.63 -33.60 -18.64
CA GLU A 12 0.81 -34.46 -19.83
C GLU A 12 1.42 -33.73 -21.04
N GLY A 13 1.34 -32.40 -21.09
CA GLY A 13 1.94 -31.56 -22.14
C GLY A 13 3.35 -31.04 -21.85
N LEU A 14 3.89 -31.31 -20.65
CA LEU A 14 5.26 -30.91 -20.29
C LEU A 14 6.22 -32.05 -20.60
N GLU A 15 6.94 -31.96 -21.72
CA GLU A 15 8.14 -32.77 -22.00
C GLU A 15 9.29 -32.34 -21.07
N LEU A 16 9.18 -32.65 -19.78
CA LEU A 16 10.22 -32.42 -18.79
C LEU A 16 11.30 -33.48 -18.96
N ASP A 17 12.44 -33.08 -19.52
CA ASP A 17 13.66 -33.88 -19.47
C ASP A 17 14.22 -33.86 -18.04
N LEU A 18 13.88 -34.88 -17.26
CA LEU A 18 14.32 -35.08 -15.88
C LEU A 18 15.67 -35.82 -15.80
N SER A 19 16.43 -35.86 -16.90
CA SER A 19 17.80 -36.39 -16.88
C SER A 19 18.74 -35.36 -16.26
N PHE A 20 18.82 -35.36 -14.94
CA PHE A 20 19.86 -34.63 -14.23
C PHE A 20 21.20 -35.35 -14.47
N ALA A 21 22.19 -34.63 -15.00
CA ALA A 21 23.54 -35.16 -15.13
C ALA A 21 24.11 -35.41 -13.73
N ASP A 22 24.29 -36.68 -13.38
CA ASP A 22 24.84 -37.16 -12.10
C ASP A 22 26.37 -37.02 -12.09
N GLU A 23 26.90 -35.90 -12.59
CA GLU A 23 28.32 -35.59 -12.47
C GLU A 23 28.58 -35.00 -11.07
N PRO A 24 29.45 -35.61 -10.24
CA PRO A 24 29.85 -35.01 -8.99
C PRO A 24 30.65 -33.74 -9.30
N VAL A 25 29.99 -32.58 -9.21
CA VAL A 25 30.66 -31.28 -9.21
C VAL A 25 31.52 -31.25 -7.96
N GLU A 26 32.84 -31.36 -8.11
CA GLU A 26 33.77 -31.07 -7.02
C GLU A 26 33.45 -29.67 -6.51
N PRO A 27 33.21 -29.47 -5.20
CA PRO A 27 32.96 -28.16 -4.66
C PRO A 27 34.19 -27.31 -4.94
N VAL A 28 34.06 -26.35 -5.85
CA VAL A 28 35.03 -25.29 -6.02
C VAL A 28 35.08 -24.60 -4.66
N GLU A 29 36.22 -24.64 -3.97
CA GLU A 29 36.45 -23.85 -2.77
C GLU A 29 36.31 -22.38 -3.17
N GLU A 30 35.10 -21.83 -3.01
CA GLU A 30 34.90 -20.40 -3.00
C GLU A 30 35.74 -19.86 -1.83
N PRO A 31 36.61 -18.87 -2.06
CA PRO A 31 37.39 -18.30 -0.98
C PRO A 31 36.43 -17.79 0.09
N GLU A 32 36.55 -18.32 1.31
CA GLU A 32 35.77 -17.82 2.44
C GLU A 32 35.95 -16.30 2.52
N PRO A 33 34.85 -15.51 2.62
CA PRO A 33 34.97 -14.07 2.74
C PRO A 33 35.77 -13.80 4.02
N ALA A 34 36.99 -13.30 3.83
CA ALA A 34 37.85 -12.93 4.95
C ALA A 34 37.11 -11.85 5.75
N TRP A 35 36.63 -12.23 6.92
CA TRP A 35 36.03 -11.27 7.84
C TRP A 35 37.14 -10.33 8.31
N ASN A 36 37.17 -9.13 7.72
CA ASN A 36 37.96 -8.04 8.26
C ASN A 36 37.07 -7.25 9.22
N PRO A 37 37.45 -7.10 10.50
CA PRO A 37 36.74 -6.19 11.38
C PRO A 37 36.80 -4.79 10.77
N ARG A 38 35.65 -4.21 10.45
CA ARG A 38 35.53 -2.83 9.99
C ARG A 38 36.21 -1.91 11.02
N THR A 39 37.11 -1.08 10.54
CA THR A 39 37.71 -0.01 11.34
C THR A 39 36.86 1.25 11.26
N ASP A 40 36.99 2.15 12.24
CA ASP A 40 36.23 3.41 12.26
C ASP A 40 36.46 4.25 10.99
N ASP A 41 37.66 4.14 10.38
CA ASP A 41 38.00 4.76 9.09
C ASP A 41 37.18 4.21 7.89
N ASP A 42 36.71 2.96 7.96
CA ASP A 42 35.87 2.34 6.91
C ASP A 42 34.41 2.85 7.01
N LEU A 43 33.95 3.18 8.21
CA LEU A 43 32.61 3.74 8.45
C LEU A 43 32.52 5.19 7.97
N ASP A 44 33.57 5.97 8.20
CA ASP A 44 33.67 7.36 7.72
C ASP A 44 33.77 7.43 6.18
N ALA A 45 34.31 6.40 5.54
CA ALA A 45 34.37 6.29 4.07
C ALA A 45 33.03 5.88 3.43
N GLU A 46 32.26 4.99 4.07
CA GLU A 46 30.91 4.60 3.62
C GLU A 46 29.85 5.69 3.88
N GLU A 47 29.97 6.53 4.91
CA GLU A 47 29.06 7.67 5.15
C GLU A 47 29.11 8.75 4.05
N ALA A 48 30.15 8.74 3.20
CA ALA A 48 30.27 9.62 2.04
C ALA A 48 29.53 9.08 0.79
N GLU A 49 29.09 7.82 0.80
CA GLU A 49 28.29 7.21 -0.26
C GLU A 49 26.79 7.38 0.05
N GLU A 50 26.01 7.62 -1.00
CA GLU A 50 24.65 8.17 -0.99
C GLU A 50 23.74 7.80 0.20
N PRO A 51 22.97 8.76 0.76
CA PRO A 51 22.12 8.49 1.89
C PRO A 51 21.11 7.38 1.57
N PHE A 52 21.17 6.27 2.33
CA PHE A 52 20.29 5.11 2.25
C PHE A 52 18.79 5.48 2.22
N TYR A 53 18.43 6.62 2.82
CA TYR A 53 17.09 7.20 2.71
C TYR A 53 17.10 8.47 1.85
N ARG A 54 16.16 8.52 0.90
CA ARG A 54 15.81 9.76 0.21
C ARG A 54 15.20 10.73 1.23
N LYS A 55 15.91 11.80 1.57
CA LYS A 55 15.31 12.95 2.27
C LYS A 55 14.31 13.62 1.32
N VAL A 56 13.02 13.37 1.54
CA VAL A 56 11.95 14.06 0.84
C VAL A 56 11.62 15.33 1.61
N GLU A 57 11.49 16.45 0.90
CA GLU A 57 10.99 17.68 1.54
C GLU A 57 9.57 17.45 2.05
N PRO A 58 9.23 17.96 3.24
CA PRO A 58 7.88 17.84 3.76
C PRO A 58 6.91 18.51 2.78
N THR A 59 6.00 17.72 2.22
CA THR A 59 4.92 18.26 1.39
C THR A 59 4.16 19.28 2.22
N THR A 60 4.06 20.51 1.71
CA THR A 60 3.21 21.52 2.35
C THR A 60 1.81 20.97 2.47
N LEU A 61 1.20 21.11 3.66
CA LEU A 61 -0.20 20.76 3.87
C LEU A 61 -1.03 21.69 2.99
N ILE A 62 -1.30 21.27 1.74
CA ILE A 62 -2.09 22.04 0.77
C ILE A 62 -3.40 22.40 1.48
N PRO A 63 -3.83 23.69 1.44
CA PRO A 63 -5.11 24.06 2.03
C PRO A 63 -6.20 23.22 1.36
N ARG A 64 -6.78 22.28 2.14
CA ARG A 64 -7.84 21.40 1.65
C ARG A 64 -8.93 22.28 1.05
N ARG A 65 -9.21 22.06 -0.24
CA ARG A 65 -10.24 22.78 -0.99
C ARG A 65 -11.54 22.78 -0.16
N ARG A 66 -12.27 23.90 -0.13
CA ARG A 66 -13.51 24.04 0.68
C ARG A 66 -14.50 22.89 0.45
N GLY A 67 -14.59 22.38 -0.78
CA GLY A 67 -15.40 21.20 -1.11
C GLY A 67 -14.97 19.92 -0.38
N VAL A 68 -13.67 19.68 -0.23
CA VAL A 68 -13.12 18.53 0.51
C VAL A 68 -13.47 18.64 1.99
N LEU A 69 -13.34 19.83 2.58
CA LEU A 69 -13.74 20.08 3.97
C LEU A 69 -15.24 19.81 4.18
N LEU A 70 -16.10 20.34 3.30
CA LEU A 70 -17.55 20.08 3.36
C LEU A 70 -17.88 18.60 3.21
N ALA A 71 -17.18 17.88 2.35
CA ALA A 71 -17.37 16.44 2.20
C ALA A 71 -16.95 15.68 3.47
N TRP A 72 -15.87 16.07 4.14
CA TRP A 72 -15.52 15.51 5.45
C TRP A 72 -16.60 15.75 6.50
N VAL A 73 -17.18 16.95 6.52
CA VAL A 73 -18.34 17.25 7.38
C VAL A 73 -19.53 16.36 7.03
N GLY A 74 -19.78 16.10 5.75
CA GLY A 74 -20.84 15.17 5.33
C GLY A 74 -20.57 13.72 5.80
N VAL A 75 -19.37 13.20 5.55
CA VAL A 75 -18.99 11.82 5.87
C VAL A 75 -18.99 11.56 7.38
N LEU A 76 -18.50 12.50 8.19
CA LEU A 76 -18.46 12.34 9.65
C LEU A 76 -19.74 12.85 10.32
N GLY A 77 -20.24 14.00 9.87
CA GLY A 77 -21.35 14.69 10.50
C GLY A 77 -22.69 14.00 10.28
N ALA A 78 -22.95 13.42 9.11
CA ALA A 78 -24.21 12.72 8.87
C ALA A 78 -24.41 11.52 9.83
N PRO A 79 -23.51 10.52 9.92
CA PRO A 79 -23.68 9.42 10.87
C PRO A 79 -23.65 9.90 12.33
N LEU A 80 -22.77 10.85 12.67
CA LEU A 80 -22.70 11.38 14.04
C LEU A 80 -24.02 12.07 14.45
N SER A 81 -24.65 12.82 13.54
CA SER A 81 -25.93 13.47 13.82
C SER A 81 -27.05 12.47 14.12
N LEU A 82 -27.09 11.34 13.41
CA LEU A 82 -28.05 10.26 13.67
C LEU A 82 -27.82 9.62 15.04
N VAL A 83 -26.56 9.39 15.41
CA VAL A 83 -26.19 8.88 16.74
C VAL A 83 -26.64 9.86 17.83
N VAL A 84 -26.30 11.15 17.69
CA VAL A 84 -26.69 12.19 18.66
C VAL A 84 -28.20 12.29 18.82
N ALA A 85 -28.95 12.29 17.72
CA ALA A 85 -30.41 12.34 17.76
C ALA A 85 -31.01 11.12 18.47
N THR A 86 -30.46 9.92 18.20
CA THR A 86 -30.87 8.69 18.86
C THR A 86 -30.61 8.73 20.36
N LEU A 87 -29.42 9.17 20.78
CA LEU A 87 -29.07 9.33 22.20
C LEU A 87 -29.90 10.40 22.90
N SER A 88 -30.35 11.42 22.16
CA SER A 88 -31.20 12.50 22.68
C SER A 88 -32.69 12.12 22.73
N GLY A 89 -33.06 10.90 22.30
CA GLY A 89 -34.46 10.47 22.22
C GLY A 89 -35.29 11.18 21.13
N VAL A 90 -34.62 11.81 20.15
CA VAL A 90 -35.27 12.51 19.04
C VAL A 90 -35.58 11.51 17.94
N PHE A 91 -36.87 11.32 17.66
CA PHE A 91 -37.32 10.50 16.55
C PHE A 91 -37.26 11.30 15.25
N LEU A 92 -36.36 10.91 14.35
CA LEU A 92 -36.28 11.48 13.01
C LEU A 92 -37.30 10.84 12.08
N ASP A 93 -37.90 11.65 11.21
CA ASP A 93 -38.69 11.13 10.10
C ASP A 93 -37.80 10.37 9.09
N ARG A 94 -38.40 9.40 8.40
CA ARG A 94 -37.75 8.57 7.38
C ARG A 94 -37.06 9.43 6.31
N SER A 95 -37.67 10.56 5.96
CA SER A 95 -37.14 11.52 4.99
C SER A 95 -35.78 12.08 5.43
N ILE A 96 -35.61 12.37 6.72
CA ILE A 96 -34.36 12.93 7.25
C ILE A 96 -33.28 11.86 7.29
N ILE A 97 -33.63 10.63 7.70
CA ILE A 97 -32.71 9.49 7.70
C ILE A 97 -32.21 9.20 6.27
N ALA A 98 -33.12 9.23 5.29
CA ALA A 98 -32.76 9.07 3.88
C ALA A 98 -31.85 10.19 3.39
N ALA A 99 -32.14 11.45 3.74
CA ALA A 99 -31.31 12.59 3.39
C ALA A 99 -29.90 12.49 4.00
N ALA A 100 -29.79 12.14 5.28
CA ALA A 100 -28.50 11.94 5.95
C ALA A 100 -27.68 10.83 5.28
N SER A 101 -28.34 9.73 4.91
CA SER A 101 -27.70 8.63 4.17
C SER A 101 -27.17 9.06 2.80
N LEU A 102 -27.97 9.83 2.05
CA LEU A 102 -27.55 10.36 0.75
C LEU A 102 -26.40 11.37 0.87
N ILE A 103 -26.41 12.23 1.89
CA ILE A 103 -25.30 13.16 2.17
C ILE A 103 -24.02 12.38 2.46
N PHE A 104 -24.09 11.35 3.30
CA PHE A 104 -22.95 10.49 3.62
C PHE A 104 -22.37 9.84 2.36
N VAL A 105 -23.20 9.18 1.56
CA VAL A 105 -22.78 8.49 0.34
C VAL A 105 -22.22 9.47 -0.69
N GLY A 106 -22.92 10.58 -0.94
CA GLY A 106 -22.48 11.60 -1.89
C GLY A 106 -21.15 12.25 -1.50
N ALA A 107 -20.96 12.51 -0.20
CA ALA A 107 -19.71 13.05 0.31
C ALA A 107 -18.56 12.03 0.22
N ALA A 108 -18.82 10.75 0.50
CA ALA A 108 -17.83 9.69 0.34
C ALA A 108 -17.40 9.53 -1.12
N ILE A 109 -18.36 9.48 -2.05
CA ILE A 109 -18.08 9.45 -3.50
C ILE A 109 -17.25 10.67 -3.90
N TYR A 110 -17.65 11.87 -3.46
CA TYR A 110 -16.91 13.08 -3.76
C TYR A 110 -15.46 13.00 -3.27
N LEU A 111 -15.20 12.52 -2.06
CA LEU A 111 -13.83 12.36 -1.55
C LEU A 111 -13.04 11.33 -2.35
N ILE A 112 -13.64 10.20 -2.72
CA ILE A 112 -12.99 9.17 -3.54
C ILE A 112 -12.60 9.74 -4.90
N LEU A 113 -13.47 10.54 -5.53
CA LEU A 113 -13.18 11.22 -6.80
C LEU A 113 -12.09 12.29 -6.70
N GLN A 114 -11.73 12.73 -5.49
CA GLN A 114 -10.60 13.66 -5.28
C GLN A 114 -9.29 12.93 -5.01
N LEU A 115 -9.29 11.59 -4.93
CA LEU A 115 -8.05 10.83 -4.79
C LEU A 115 -7.22 10.95 -6.07
N PRO A 116 -5.89 11.10 -5.97
CA PRO A 116 -5.03 11.14 -7.15
C PRO A 116 -5.09 9.82 -7.92
N GLU A 117 -5.01 9.89 -9.25
CA GLU A 117 -5.03 8.71 -10.15
C GLU A 117 -3.77 7.83 -10.02
N HIS A 118 -2.73 8.35 -9.40
CA HIS A 118 -1.41 7.71 -9.31
C HIS A 118 -1.14 7.30 -7.87
N GLY A 119 -0.76 6.04 -7.64
CA GLY A 119 -0.40 5.51 -6.32
C GLY A 119 1.10 5.64 -5.99
N PRO A 120 1.56 4.98 -4.92
CA PRO A 120 2.92 5.12 -4.34
C PRO A 120 4.09 4.83 -5.25
N SER A 121 3.86 4.12 -6.36
CA SER A 121 4.90 3.77 -7.32
C SER A 121 5.30 4.92 -8.27
N ARG A 122 4.69 6.11 -8.16
CA ARG A 122 5.07 7.29 -8.97
C ARG A 122 5.97 8.23 -8.18
N LYS A 123 6.97 8.79 -8.87
CA LYS A 123 8.00 9.71 -8.32
C LYS A 123 7.42 10.90 -7.53
N ASP A 124 6.17 11.24 -7.81
CA ASP A 124 5.44 12.39 -7.30
C ASP A 124 4.51 12.04 -6.12
N TRP A 125 4.40 10.74 -5.79
CA TRP A 125 3.68 10.29 -4.60
C TRP A 125 4.57 10.44 -3.37
N PRO A 126 4.04 10.89 -2.22
CA PRO A 126 4.76 10.86 -0.96
C PRO A 126 4.87 9.40 -0.51
N ASP A 127 5.82 8.69 -1.11
CA ASP A 127 6.30 7.41 -0.64
C ASP A 127 7.10 7.69 0.63
N ASP A 128 6.59 7.23 1.78
CA ASP A 128 7.14 7.45 3.12
C ASP A 128 8.44 6.64 3.34
N GLY A 129 9.37 6.70 2.38
CA GLY A 129 10.72 6.18 2.49
C GLY A 129 10.84 4.66 2.67
N ALA A 130 9.78 3.89 2.44
CA ALA A 130 9.82 2.43 2.58
C ALA A 130 10.19 1.78 1.24
N VAL A 131 11.47 1.43 1.09
CA VAL A 131 11.92 0.54 0.02
C VAL A 131 12.43 -0.75 0.68
N LEU A 132 12.04 -1.91 0.11
CA LEU A 132 12.53 -3.25 0.48
C LEU A 132 14.00 -3.44 0.08
#